data_AF-A0A6L9EHA3-F1
#
_entry.id   AF-A0A6L9EHA3-F1
#
_cell.length_a   1.000
_cell.length_b   1.000
_cell.length_c   1.000
_cell.angle_alpha   90.00
_cell.angle_beta   90.00
_cell.angle_gamma   90.00
#
_symmetry.space_group_name_H-M   'P 1'
#
loop_
_entity.id
_entity.type
_entity.pdbx_description
1 polymer ?
#
loop_
_entity_poly.entity_id
_entity_poly.type
_entity_poly.pdbx_seq_one_letter_code
_entity_poly.pdbx_strand_id
1 'polypeptide(L)'
;MKKLALLFKLSAILWIIWGLVHILAGVMTVKGILTDDISASVAGIADAVDPSSLQIDYPKASGAIIGQHGFNLFWIGLVTFISAFYIWKGNKHAIFLAAIVGGLADLGYFLFMDLGGYVKFVPGTVMTLVSSAAIILSFYAFYRNKGKSSE
;
A
#
# COMPACT_ATOMS: atom_id res chain seq x y z
N MET A 1 -22.19 10.17 -17.54
CA MET A 1 -20.80 10.65 -17.46
C MET A 1 -20.42 11.17 -16.07
N LYS A 2 -21.15 12.11 -15.46
CA LYS A 2 -20.83 12.67 -14.12
C LYS A 2 -20.59 11.61 -13.01
N LYS A 3 -21.41 10.56 -12.95
CA LYS A 3 -21.26 9.46 -11.98
C LYS A 3 -19.96 8.65 -12.17
N LEU A 4 -19.51 8.42 -13.41
CA LEU A 4 -18.27 7.69 -13.69
C LEU A 4 -17.04 8.52 -13.35
N ALA A 5 -17.08 9.82 -13.67
CA ALA A 5 -16.04 10.77 -13.26
C ALA A 5 -15.91 10.85 -11.73
N LEU A 6 -17.01 10.76 -10.99
CA LEU A 6 -16.99 10.71 -9.53
C LEU A 6 -16.29 9.44 -9.01
N LEU A 7 -16.56 8.27 -9.60
CA LEU A 7 -15.92 7.02 -9.18
C LEU A 7 -14.41 7.02 -9.38
N PHE A 8 -13.92 7.58 -10.50
CA PHE A 8 -12.47 7.73 -10.71
C PHE A 8 -11.83 8.69 -9.71
N LYS A 9 -12.52 9.78 -9.34
CA LYS A 9 -12.04 10.70 -8.31
C LYS A 9 -11.98 10.03 -6.94
N LEU A 10 -13.02 9.29 -6.56
CA LEU A 10 -13.04 8.55 -5.29
C LEU A 10 -11.91 7.51 -5.24
N SER A 11 -11.74 6.74 -6.31
CA SER A 11 -10.63 5.77 -6.38
C SER A 11 -9.26 6.45 -6.33
N ALA A 12 -9.09 7.58 -7.01
CA ALA A 12 -7.85 8.35 -6.94
C ALA A 12 -7.56 8.85 -5.51
N ILE A 13 -8.56 9.31 -4.76
CA ILE A 13 -8.38 9.70 -3.35
C ILE A 13 -7.91 8.51 -2.51
N LEU A 14 -8.52 7.33 -2.70
CA LEU A 14 -8.11 6.13 -1.98
C LEU A 14 -6.65 5.75 -2.30
N TRP A 15 -6.24 5.80 -3.58
CA TRP A 15 -4.85 5.55 -3.97
C TRP A 15 -3.87 6.61 -3.46
N ILE A 16 -4.29 7.88 -3.35
CA ILE A 16 -3.48 8.94 -2.73
C ILE A 16 -3.23 8.61 -1.26
N ILE A 17 -4.29 8.29 -0.50
CA ILE A 17 -4.18 7.95 0.92
C ILE A 17 -3.27 6.73 1.10
N TRP A 18 -3.53 5.68 0.33
CA TRP A 18 -2.75 4.44 0.37
C TRP A 18 -1.26 4.70 0.05
N GLY A 19 -0.99 5.44 -1.02
CA GLY A 19 0.37 5.76 -1.44
C GLY A 19 1.14 6.57 -0.40
N LEU A 20 0.49 7.57 0.22
CA LEU A 20 1.11 8.38 1.28
C LEU A 20 1.46 7.54 2.53
N VAL A 21 0.57 6.65 2.95
CA VAL A 21 0.83 5.75 4.09
C VAL A 21 2.03 4.83 3.79
N HIS A 22 2.12 4.29 2.58
CA HIS A 22 3.23 3.39 2.19
C HIS A 22 4.56 4.11 2.00
N ILE A 23 4.54 5.34 1.48
CA ILE A 23 5.73 6.22 1.47
C ILE A 23 6.22 6.44 2.89
N LEU A 24 5.33 6.80 3.82
CA LEU A 24 5.69 7.03 5.22
C LEU A 24 6.23 5.76 5.88
N ALA A 25 5.55 4.62 5.71
CA ALA A 25 5.99 3.34 6.23
C ALA A 25 7.39 2.98 5.72
N GLY A 26 7.63 3.11 4.42
CA GLY A 26 8.94 2.85 3.84
C GLY A 26 10.05 3.75 4.41
N VAL A 27 9.79 5.05 4.55
CA VAL A 27 10.74 5.99 5.18
C VAL A 27 11.03 5.62 6.63
N MET A 28 10.00 5.29 7.41
CA MET A 28 10.16 4.95 8.83
C MET A 28 10.92 3.63 9.02
N THR A 29 10.63 2.61 8.20
CA THR A 29 11.36 1.34 8.22
C THR A 29 12.84 1.54 7.86
N VAL A 30 13.13 2.31 6.81
CA VAL A 30 14.53 2.59 6.42
C VAL A 30 15.25 3.42 7.48
N LYS A 31 14.55 4.39 8.10
CA LYS A 31 15.12 5.21 9.19
C LYS A 31 15.64 4.33 10.33
N GLY A 32 14.85 3.36 10.81
CA GLY A 32 15.30 2.47 11.89
C GLY A 32 16.57 1.69 11.52
N ILE A 33 16.69 1.25 10.26
CA ILE A 33 17.93 0.60 9.78
C ILE A 33 19.11 1.56 9.74
N LEU A 34 18.90 2.80 9.30
CA LEU A 34 19.97 3.81 9.23
C LEU A 34 20.43 4.30 10.62
N THR A 35 19.59 4.15 11.64
CA THR A 35 19.91 4.48 13.03
C THR A 35 20.28 3.26 13.88
N ASP A 36 20.48 2.10 13.26
CA ASP A 36 20.82 0.82 13.92
C ASP A 36 19.79 0.35 14.95
N ASP A 37 18.52 0.76 14.77
CA ASP A 37 17.37 0.35 15.59
C ASP A 37 16.44 -0.55 14.76
N ILE A 38 16.92 -1.78 14.52
CA ILE A 38 16.20 -2.78 13.73
C ILE A 38 14.92 -3.22 14.48
N SER A 39 14.98 -3.33 15.80
CA SER A 39 13.86 -3.69 16.66
C SER A 39 12.67 -2.74 16.46
N ALA A 40 12.91 -1.43 16.40
CA ALA A 40 11.85 -0.45 16.14
C ALA A 40 11.25 -0.61 14.73
N SER A 41 12.06 -0.91 13.72
CA SER A 41 11.55 -1.18 12.36
C SER A 41 10.67 -2.42 12.32
N VAL A 42 11.02 -3.50 13.01
CA VAL A 42 10.20 -4.72 13.11
C VAL A 42 8.91 -4.43 13.88
N ALA A 43 9.00 -3.76 15.03
CA ALA A 43 7.83 -3.42 15.84
C ALA A 43 6.84 -2.50 15.12
N GLY A 44 7.34 -1.59 14.27
CA GLY A 44 6.49 -0.73 13.44
C GLY A 44 5.74 -1.47 12.33
N ILE A 45 6.24 -2.63 11.89
CA ILE A 45 5.60 -3.49 10.88
C ILE A 45 4.70 -4.53 11.53
N ALA A 46 5.14 -5.15 12.63
CA ALA A 46 4.47 -6.23 13.37
C ALA A 46 3.93 -5.73 14.72
N ASP A 47 3.04 -4.74 14.68
CA ASP A 47 2.61 -3.96 15.84
C ASP A 47 1.66 -4.69 16.82
N ALA A 48 1.27 -5.94 16.52
CA ALA A 48 0.58 -6.83 17.46
C ALA A 48 1.54 -7.71 18.26
N VAL A 49 2.81 -7.82 17.86
CA VAL A 49 3.83 -8.57 18.59
C VAL A 49 4.29 -7.77 19.80
N ASP A 50 4.52 -8.44 20.93
CA ASP A 50 5.06 -7.80 22.14
C ASP A 50 6.42 -7.15 21.82
N PRO A 51 6.56 -5.81 21.93
CA PRO A 51 7.81 -5.12 21.63
C PRO A 51 9.00 -5.64 22.44
N SER A 52 8.77 -6.14 23.66
CA SER A 52 9.85 -6.67 24.51
C SER A 52 10.50 -7.91 23.90
N SER A 53 9.71 -8.74 23.20
CA SER A 53 10.18 -9.94 22.50
C SER A 53 11.00 -9.63 21.24
N LEU A 54 10.89 -8.40 20.73
CA LEU A 54 11.57 -7.94 19.52
C LEU A 54 12.90 -7.25 19.81
N GLN A 55 13.20 -6.94 21.08
CA GLN A 55 14.45 -6.30 21.51
C GLN A 55 15.59 -7.33 21.58
N ILE A 56 16.10 -7.68 20.40
CA ILE A 56 17.19 -8.65 20.25
C ILE A 56 18.32 -8.04 19.41
N ASP A 57 19.50 -8.66 19.50
CA ASP A 57 20.61 -8.35 18.59
C ASP A 57 20.36 -9.04 17.24
N TYR A 58 19.87 -8.27 16.26
CA TYR A 58 19.58 -8.79 14.93
C TYR A 58 20.87 -9.01 14.14
N PRO A 59 21.02 -10.16 13.44
CA PRO A 59 22.07 -10.31 12.45
C PRO A 59 22.02 -9.15 11.43
N LYS A 60 23.19 -8.63 11.04
CA LYS A 60 23.29 -7.52 10.08
C LYS A 60 22.52 -7.77 8.77
N ALA A 61 22.49 -9.02 8.33
CA ALA A 61 21.73 -9.44 7.15
C ALA A 61 20.21 -9.23 7.31
N SER A 62 19.65 -9.47 8.50
CA SER A 62 18.23 -9.24 8.80
C SER A 62 17.88 -7.76 8.69
N GLY A 63 18.73 -6.88 9.21
CA GLY A 63 18.59 -5.43 9.05
C GLY A 63 18.59 -5.01 7.57
N ALA A 64 19.48 -5.58 6.76
CA ALA A 64 19.53 -5.32 5.32
C ALA A 64 18.25 -5.77 4.59
N ILE A 65 17.69 -6.94 4.94
CA ILE A 65 16.42 -7.44 4.38
C ILE A 65 15.26 -6.50 4.74
N ILE A 66 15.18 -6.06 6.00
CA ILE A 66 14.15 -5.10 6.44
C ILE A 66 14.32 -3.75 5.73
N GLY A 67 15.55 -3.28 5.55
CA GLY A 67 15.85 -2.08 4.77
C GLY A 67 15.41 -2.18 3.31
N GLN A 68 15.64 -3.34 2.68
CA GLN A 68 15.15 -3.64 1.33
C GLN A 68 13.61 -3.66 1.27
N HIS A 69 12.94 -4.23 2.27
CA HIS A 69 11.48 -4.18 2.38
C HIS A 69 10.98 -2.73 2.53
N GLY A 70 11.58 -1.93 3.41
CA GLY A 70 11.23 -0.51 3.58
C GLY A 70 11.42 0.31 2.31
N PHE A 71 12.52 0.09 1.58
CA PHE A 71 12.73 0.71 0.27
C PHE A 71 11.64 0.30 -0.74
N ASN A 72 11.22 -0.98 -0.73
CA ASN A 72 10.14 -1.44 -1.58
C ASN A 72 8.81 -0.77 -1.26
N LEU A 73 8.43 -0.69 0.01
CA LEU A 73 7.22 0.02 0.44
C LEU A 73 7.24 1.48 -0.05
N PHE A 74 8.38 2.15 0.07
CA PHE A 74 8.54 3.53 -0.38
C PHE A 74 8.25 3.70 -1.87
N TRP A 75 8.93 2.94 -2.74
CA TRP A 75 8.75 3.14 -4.19
C TRP A 75 7.38 2.65 -4.66
N ILE A 76 6.82 1.58 -4.06
CA ILE A 76 5.45 1.11 -4.34
C ILE A 76 4.44 2.21 -3.99
N GLY A 77 4.58 2.83 -2.82
CA GLY A 77 3.78 3.97 -2.39
C GLY A 77 3.91 5.16 -3.35
N LEU A 78 5.11 5.45 -3.84
CA LEU A 78 5.35 6.53 -4.80
C LEU A 78 4.71 6.28 -6.16
N VAL A 79 4.85 5.06 -6.71
CA VAL A 79 4.26 4.69 -8.01
C VAL A 79 2.73 4.75 -7.96
N THR A 80 2.12 4.24 -6.90
CA THR A 80 0.66 4.28 -6.72
C THR A 80 0.14 5.70 -6.49
N PHE A 81 0.85 6.52 -5.69
CA PHE A 81 0.53 7.93 -5.49
C PHE A 81 0.55 8.72 -6.81
N ILE A 82 1.59 8.55 -7.64
CA ILE A 82 1.67 9.19 -8.96
C ILE A 82 0.54 8.69 -9.87
N SER A 83 0.29 7.38 -9.89
CA SER A 83 -0.78 6.78 -10.69
C SER A 83 -2.15 7.36 -10.36
N ALA A 84 -2.40 7.69 -9.09
CA ALA A 84 -3.67 8.27 -8.64
C ALA A 84 -4.05 9.57 -9.37
N PHE A 85 -3.09 10.44 -9.69
CA PHE A 85 -3.35 11.67 -10.45
C PHE A 85 -3.76 11.39 -11.90
N TYR A 86 -3.26 10.30 -12.50
CA TYR A 86 -3.67 9.87 -13.82
C TYR A 86 -5.02 9.14 -13.79
N ILE A 87 -5.31 8.38 -12.72
CA ILE A 87 -6.63 7.79 -12.47
C ILE A 87 -7.69 8.89 -12.33
N TRP A 88 -7.37 9.98 -11.63
CA TRP A 88 -8.26 11.15 -11.51
C TRP A 88 -8.66 11.72 -12.89
N LYS A 89 -7.75 11.65 -13.86
CA LYS A 89 -7.98 12.06 -15.26
C LYS A 89 -8.63 10.97 -16.12
N GLY A 90 -8.97 9.81 -15.55
CA GLY A 90 -9.59 8.69 -16.24
C GLY A 90 -8.62 7.84 -17.09
N ASN A 91 -7.32 7.91 -16.83
CA ASN A 91 -6.35 7.09 -17.57
C ASN A 91 -6.47 5.61 -17.17
N LYS A 92 -6.91 4.78 -18.11
CA LYS A 92 -7.10 3.34 -17.91
C LYS A 92 -5.82 2.59 -17.54
N HIS A 93 -4.66 2.96 -18.11
CA HIS A 93 -3.40 2.24 -17.84
C HIS A 93 -2.91 2.49 -16.42
N ALA A 94 -3.16 3.69 -15.89
CA ALA A 94 -2.82 4.03 -14.51
C ALA A 94 -3.64 3.22 -13.49
N ILE A 95 -4.89 2.87 -13.81
CA ILE A 95 -5.72 1.98 -12.99
C ILE A 95 -5.06 0.62 -12.82
N PHE A 96 -4.66 0.00 -13.94
CA PHE A 96 -4.00 -1.31 -13.92
C PHE A 96 -2.66 -1.25 -13.20
N LEU A 97 -1.87 -0.20 -13.42
CA LEU A 97 -0.58 -0.03 -12.75
C LEU A 97 -0.76 0.07 -11.23
N ALA A 98 -1.67 0.93 -10.75
CA ALA A 98 -1.93 1.06 -9.32
C ALA A 98 -2.48 -0.25 -8.71
N ALA A 99 -3.39 -0.93 -9.41
CA ALA A 99 -3.99 -2.18 -8.93
C ALA A 99 -2.97 -3.33 -8.85
N ILE A 100 -2.08 -3.46 -9.84
CA ILE A 100 -1.05 -4.51 -9.83
C ILE A 100 0.00 -4.19 -8.76
N VAL A 101 0.49 -2.95 -8.71
CA VAL A 101 1.57 -2.57 -7.79
C VAL A 101 1.09 -2.52 -6.35
N GLY A 102 0.05 -1.72 -6.06
CA GLY A 102 -0.49 -1.58 -4.71
C GLY A 102 -1.31 -2.79 -4.26
N GLY A 103 -2.14 -3.36 -5.15
CA GLY A 103 -2.97 -4.51 -4.81
C GLY A 103 -2.17 -5.77 -4.52
N LEU A 104 -1.08 -6.04 -5.26
CA LEU A 104 -0.22 -7.19 -4.93
C LEU A 104 0.62 -6.95 -3.68
N ALA A 105 1.01 -5.71 -3.38
CA ALA A 105 1.68 -5.37 -2.13
C ALA A 105 0.78 -5.68 -0.93
N ASP A 106 -0.48 -5.24 -0.96
CA ASP A 106 -1.46 -5.52 0.09
C ASP A 106 -1.88 -6.99 0.14
N LEU A 107 -1.87 -7.71 -0.98
CA LEU A 107 -2.10 -9.16 -0.97
C LEU A 107 -1.00 -9.87 -0.17
N GLY A 108 0.26 -9.50 -0.38
CA GLY A 108 1.38 -10.01 0.42
C GLY A 108 1.22 -9.65 1.90
N TYR A 109 0.87 -8.40 2.18
CA TYR A 109 0.59 -7.94 3.55
C TYR A 109 -0.53 -8.76 4.20
N PHE A 110 -1.66 -8.93 3.52
CA PHE A 110 -2.79 -9.69 4.03
C PHE A 110 -2.42 -11.15 4.33
N LEU A 111 -1.74 -11.82 3.41
CA LEU A 111 -1.40 -13.23 3.54
C LEU A 111 -0.41 -13.50 4.69
N PHE A 112 0.57 -12.63 4.89
CA PHE A 112 1.66 -12.90 5.83
C PHE A 112 1.55 -12.12 7.14
N MET A 113 0.96 -10.93 7.12
CA MET A 113 0.84 -10.06 8.29
C MET A 113 -0.54 -10.19 8.95
N ASP A 114 -1.63 -9.93 8.20
CA ASP A 114 -2.99 -9.99 8.75
C ASP A 114 -3.36 -11.44 9.14
N LEU A 115 -3.27 -12.40 8.21
CA LEU A 115 -3.57 -13.81 8.49
C LEU A 115 -2.57 -14.46 9.46
N GLY A 116 -1.34 -13.93 9.52
CA GLY A 116 -0.32 -14.34 10.49
C GLY A 116 -0.58 -13.87 11.92
N GLY A 117 -1.51 -12.92 12.11
CA GLY A 117 -1.82 -12.36 13.43
C GLY A 117 -0.72 -11.46 13.99
N TYR A 118 0.14 -10.91 13.14
CA TYR A 118 1.30 -10.09 13.56
C TYR A 118 1.00 -8.59 13.63
N VAL A 119 -0.19 -8.17 13.18
CA VAL A 119 -0.55 -6.76 13.05
C VAL A 119 -1.90 -6.45 13.68
N LYS A 120 -2.07 -5.20 14.10
CA LYS A 120 -3.36 -4.66 14.55
C LYS A 120 -4.14 -4.14 13.35
N PHE A 121 -5.44 -3.91 13.58
CA PHE A 121 -6.37 -3.47 12.55
C PHE A 121 -5.98 -2.15 11.87
N VAL A 122 -5.36 -1.21 12.61
CA VAL A 122 -4.94 0.12 12.11
C VAL A 122 -3.43 0.28 12.31
N PRO A 123 -2.67 0.74 11.30
CA PRO A 123 -3.10 1.17 9.96
C PRO A 123 -3.24 0.02 8.95
N GLY A 124 -2.74 -1.18 9.29
CA GLY A 124 -2.56 -2.33 8.41
C GLY A 124 -3.79 -2.77 7.64
N THR A 125 -4.68 -3.50 8.31
CA THR A 125 -5.91 -4.05 7.71
C THR A 125 -6.75 -2.98 7.02
N VAL A 126 -6.74 -1.74 7.53
CA VAL A 126 -7.43 -0.61 6.88
C VAL A 126 -6.86 -0.33 5.48
N MET A 127 -5.54 -0.40 5.26
CA MET A 127 -4.95 -0.19 3.93
C MET A 127 -5.36 -1.28 2.94
N THR A 128 -5.42 -2.55 3.38
CA THR A 128 -5.95 -3.67 2.58
C THR A 128 -7.38 -3.41 2.11
N LEU A 129 -8.23 -2.86 2.99
CA LEU A 129 -9.60 -2.48 2.63
C LEU A 129 -9.65 -1.26 1.69
N VAL A 130 -8.79 -0.26 1.93
CA VAL A 130 -8.68 0.94 1.09
C VAL A 130 -8.26 0.59 -0.33
N SER A 131 -7.23 -0.24 -0.51
CA SER A 131 -6.78 -0.67 -1.83
C SER A 131 -7.82 -1.55 -2.53
N SER A 132 -8.45 -2.48 -1.81
CA SER A 132 -9.55 -3.30 -2.34
C SER A 132 -10.72 -2.43 -2.85
N ALA A 133 -11.13 -1.43 -2.06
CA ALA A 133 -12.15 -0.47 -2.48
C ALA A 133 -11.70 0.35 -3.69
N ALA A 134 -10.44 0.79 -3.73
CA ALA A 134 -9.89 1.54 -4.85
C ALA A 134 -9.91 0.72 -6.15
N ILE A 135 -9.53 -0.55 -6.09
CA ILE A 135 -9.57 -1.50 -7.20
C ILE A 135 -11.02 -1.66 -7.69
N ILE A 136 -11.94 -2.03 -6.80
CA ILE A 136 -13.35 -2.27 -7.16
C ILE A 136 -13.96 -1.03 -7.85
N LEU A 137 -13.77 0.17 -7.27
CA LEU A 137 -14.32 1.41 -7.82
C LEU A 137 -13.72 1.76 -9.19
N SER A 138 -12.40 1.63 -9.34
CA SER A 138 -11.72 1.91 -10.60
C SER A 138 -12.15 0.97 -11.72
N PHE A 139 -12.18 -0.34 -11.47
CA PHE A 139 -12.57 -1.33 -12.47
C PHE A 139 -14.06 -1.23 -12.81
N TYR A 140 -14.93 -1.03 -11.82
CA TYR A 140 -16.36 -0.82 -12.05
C TYR A 140 -16.61 0.39 -12.97
N ALA A 141 -15.95 1.52 -12.72
CA ALA A 141 -16.04 2.70 -13.56
C ALA A 141 -15.50 2.47 -14.98
N PHE A 142 -14.38 1.75 -15.10
CA PHE A 142 -13.78 1.41 -16.39
C PHE A 142 -14.72 0.56 -17.28
N TYR A 143 -15.27 -0.54 -16.76
CA TYR A 143 -16.14 -1.42 -17.54
C TYR A 143 -17.48 -0.75 -17.91
N ARG A 144 -18.04 0.05 -17.01
CA ARG A 144 -19.27 0.83 -17.30
C ARG A 144 -19.06 1.95 -18.33
N ASN A 145 -17.84 2.47 -18.47
CA ASN A 145 -17.53 3.47 -19.48
C ASN A 145 -17.39 2.84 -20.88
N LYS A 146 -16.79 1.64 -20.96
CA LYS A 146 -16.61 0.91 -22.23
C LYS A 146 -17.93 0.48 -22.86
N GLY A 147 -18.91 0.03 -22.05
CA GLY A 147 -20.23 -0.37 -22.56
C GLY A 147 -21.10 0.76 -23.11
N LYS A 148 -20.69 2.03 -22.97
CA LYS A 148 -21.40 3.22 -23.50
C LYS A 148 -20.72 3.86 -24.72
N SER A 149 -19.56 3.36 -25.12
CA SER A 149 -18.81 3.84 -26.30
C SER A 149 -19.02 2.93 -27.52
N SER A 150 -19.87 1.91 -27.39
CA SER A 150 -20.22 0.92 -28.41
C SER A 150 -21.69 0.98 -28.83
N GLU A 151 -22.40 2.05 -28.46
CA GLU A 151 -23.73 2.46 -28.97
C GLU A 151 -23.58 3.82 -29.65
#